data_AF-A0A923MX15-F1
#
_entry.id   AF-A0A923MX15-F1
#
_cell.length_a   1.000
_cell.length_b   1.000
_cell.length_c   1.000
_cell.angle_alpha   90.00
_cell.angle_beta   90.00
_cell.angle_gamma   90.00
#
_symmetry.space_group_name_H-M   'P 1'
#
loop_
_entity.id
_entity.type
_entity.pdbx_description
1 polymer ?
#
loop_
_entity_poly.entity_id
_entity_poly.type
_entity_poly.pdbx_seq_one_letter_code
_entity_poly.pdbx_strand_id
1 'polypeptide(L)'
;MKIEKKQIQKLDTFELTLKNAERYIQVVAQRFNIDEHYQDLLQIGRLALYESFTKHQEDKGTFHGYTINLLRGRMLNYINDNVKVIRIPQSQLNVNHTNHNPNNPTSVPTINTSTPISEEGSTTIGDMLAGDEVEDDNDDEKQRILTRLKQSLSKLKQSHQQIIMMRYVDELNVEQIAEKLGISKQAVSQQLQVIMKKLKNDFGVNDDNYKSEIRITKEYQNNEYKNYKKYDQSNK
;
A
#
# COMPACT_ATOMS: atom_id res chain seq x y z
N MET A 1 47.43 16.17 -11.83
CA MET A 1 47.69 17.54 -12.30
C MET A 1 46.83 18.06 -13.48
N LYS A 2 46.81 17.47 -14.70
CA LYS A 2 45.97 18.00 -15.81
C LYS A 2 44.46 17.73 -15.65
N ILE A 3 44.09 16.61 -15.02
CA ILE A 3 42.70 16.23 -14.75
C ILE A 3 42.10 17.12 -13.65
N GLU A 4 42.86 17.36 -12.57
CA GLU A 4 42.46 18.25 -11.47
C GLU A 4 42.24 19.69 -11.94
N LYS A 5 43.15 20.26 -12.76
CA LYS A 5 42.99 21.64 -13.26
C LYS A 5 41.72 21.84 -14.10
N LYS A 6 41.30 20.83 -14.87
CA LYS A 6 40.08 20.89 -15.70
C LYS A 6 38.81 20.72 -14.85
N GLN A 7 38.86 19.92 -13.79
CA GLN A 7 37.77 19.81 -12.80
C GLN A 7 37.65 21.07 -11.94
N ILE A 8 38.76 21.64 -11.50
CA ILE A 8 38.81 22.90 -10.73
C ILE A 8 38.27 24.06 -11.57
N GLN A 9 38.70 24.21 -12.83
CA GLN A 9 38.13 25.23 -13.73
C GLN A 9 36.62 25.08 -13.91
N LYS A 10 36.14 23.84 -14.07
CA LYS A 10 34.70 23.53 -14.21
C LYS A 10 33.91 23.84 -12.93
N LEU A 11 34.54 23.70 -11.76
CA LEU A 11 33.97 24.05 -10.46
C LEU A 11 33.84 25.57 -10.32
N ASP A 12 34.90 26.32 -10.63
CA ASP A 12 34.90 27.80 -10.59
C ASP A 12 33.85 28.40 -11.55
N THR A 13 33.66 27.78 -12.74
CA THR A 13 32.62 28.21 -13.69
C THR A 13 31.21 27.93 -13.19
N PHE A 14 31.03 26.81 -12.48
CA PHE A 14 29.73 26.47 -11.90
C PHE A 14 29.38 27.39 -10.74
N GLU A 15 30.31 27.72 -9.86
CA GLU A 15 30.08 28.65 -8.75
C GLU A 15 29.62 30.03 -9.24
N LEU A 16 30.23 30.54 -10.31
CA LEU A 16 29.80 31.79 -10.94
C LEU A 16 28.38 31.68 -11.52
N THR A 17 28.09 30.56 -12.17
CA THR A 17 26.75 30.27 -12.74
C THR A 17 25.70 30.19 -11.64
N LEU A 18 26.02 29.51 -10.53
CA LEU A 18 25.17 29.40 -9.35
C LEU A 18 24.90 30.78 -8.75
N LYS A 19 25.94 31.59 -8.53
CA LYS A 19 25.79 32.94 -7.98
C LYS A 19 24.87 33.83 -8.83
N ASN A 20 24.94 33.71 -10.15
CA ASN A 20 24.07 34.46 -11.07
C ASN A 20 22.63 33.92 -11.10
N ALA A 21 22.46 32.60 -11.01
CA ALA A 21 21.16 31.95 -11.08
C ALA A 21 20.43 31.92 -9.72
N GLU A 22 21.11 32.11 -8.60
CA GLU A 22 20.58 31.96 -7.24
C GLU A 22 19.28 32.74 -7.01
N ARG A 23 19.26 34.02 -7.41
CA ARG A 23 18.07 34.87 -7.30
C ARG A 23 16.90 34.32 -8.12
N TYR A 24 17.19 33.72 -9.26
CA TYR A 24 16.17 33.10 -10.09
C TYR A 24 15.59 31.83 -9.43
N ILE A 25 16.45 30.98 -8.86
CA ILE A 25 16.02 29.80 -8.09
C ILE A 25 15.07 30.22 -6.97
N GLN A 26 15.43 31.26 -6.21
CA GLN A 26 14.61 31.82 -5.14
C GLN A 26 13.25 32.29 -5.64
N VAL A 27 13.22 33.06 -6.74
CA VAL A 27 11.96 33.56 -7.32
C VAL A 27 11.07 32.40 -7.80
N VAL A 28 11.64 31.35 -8.39
CA VAL A 28 10.85 30.19 -8.83
C VAL A 28 10.32 29.39 -7.63
N ALA A 29 11.14 29.16 -6.61
CA ALA A 29 10.72 28.49 -5.38
C ALA A 29 9.58 29.27 -4.67
N GLN A 30 9.71 30.60 -4.55
CA GLN A 30 8.68 31.46 -3.95
C GLN A 30 7.34 31.39 -4.68
N ARG A 31 7.33 31.22 -6.02
CA ARG A 31 6.08 31.11 -6.79
C ARG A 31 5.23 29.89 -6.41
N PHE A 32 5.82 28.85 -5.82
CA PHE A 32 5.05 27.69 -5.37
C PHE A 32 4.29 27.96 -4.06
N ASN A 33 4.65 29.00 -3.30
CA ASN A 33 3.98 29.42 -2.06
C ASN A 33 3.86 28.29 -1.01
N ILE A 34 4.95 27.55 -0.80
CA ILE A 34 5.07 26.45 0.19
C ILE A 34 6.22 26.79 1.13
N ASP A 35 5.92 27.50 2.21
CA ASP A 35 6.94 28.06 3.11
C ASP A 35 7.74 26.97 3.84
N GLU A 36 7.05 25.92 4.31
CA GLU A 36 7.65 24.79 5.04
C GLU A 36 8.76 24.10 4.23
N HIS A 37 8.60 24.02 2.90
CA HIS A 37 9.55 23.36 2.00
C HIS A 37 10.43 24.33 1.22
N TYR A 38 10.46 25.61 1.58
CA TYR A 38 11.21 26.61 0.83
C TYR A 38 12.69 26.27 0.69
N GLN A 39 13.35 25.84 1.78
CA GLN A 39 14.76 25.44 1.76
C GLN A 39 15.02 24.20 0.89
N ASP A 40 14.11 23.24 0.90
CA ASP A 40 14.22 22.04 0.07
C ASP A 40 14.07 22.40 -1.41
N LEU A 41 13.12 23.26 -1.76
CA LEU A 41 12.92 23.75 -3.12
C LEU A 41 14.17 24.48 -3.62
N LEU A 42 14.81 25.30 -2.78
CA LEU A 42 16.09 25.92 -3.14
C LEU A 42 17.15 24.86 -3.46
N GLN A 43 17.30 23.84 -2.62
CA GLN A 43 18.28 22.76 -2.84
C GLN A 43 18.00 21.98 -4.12
N ILE A 44 16.74 21.59 -4.36
CA ILE A 44 16.32 20.91 -5.58
C ILE A 44 16.61 21.77 -6.82
N GLY A 45 16.38 23.08 -6.72
CA GLY A 45 16.71 24.03 -7.79
C GLY A 45 18.20 24.12 -8.08
N ARG A 46 19.05 24.13 -7.05
CA ARG A 46 20.51 24.12 -7.21
C ARG A 46 21.00 22.82 -7.85
N LEU A 47 20.42 21.68 -7.46
CA LEU A 47 20.70 20.38 -8.07
C LEU A 47 20.29 20.34 -9.55
N ALA A 48 19.11 20.90 -9.87
CA ALA A 48 18.64 21.02 -11.24
C ALA A 48 19.54 21.93 -12.10
N LEU A 49 20.07 23.01 -11.53
CA LEU A 49 21.06 23.87 -12.19
C LEU A 49 22.38 23.14 -12.45
N TYR A 50 22.86 22.34 -11.50
CA TYR A 50 24.04 21.50 -11.70
C TYR A 50 23.82 20.47 -12.81
N GLU A 51 22.64 19.85 -12.82
CA GLU A 51 22.27 18.93 -13.89
C GLU A 51 22.18 19.64 -15.24
N SER A 52 21.60 20.84 -15.30
CA SER A 52 21.53 21.58 -16.56
C SER A 52 22.93 21.95 -17.04
N PHE A 53 23.81 22.41 -16.15
CA PHE A 53 25.19 22.75 -16.48
C PHE A 53 26.01 21.57 -17.01
N THR A 54 25.74 20.36 -16.52
CA THR A 54 26.48 19.15 -16.94
C THR A 54 25.93 18.50 -18.20
N LYS A 55 24.62 18.59 -18.44
CA LYS A 55 23.92 17.90 -19.53
C LYS A 55 23.54 18.79 -20.70
N HIS A 56 23.71 20.11 -20.59
CA HIS A 56 23.35 21.03 -21.66
C HIS A 56 24.17 20.77 -22.92
N GLN A 57 23.48 20.81 -24.07
CA GLN A 57 24.08 20.70 -25.39
C GLN A 57 23.70 21.95 -26.17
N GLU A 58 24.68 22.66 -26.72
CA GLU A 58 24.49 23.96 -27.38
C GLU A 58 23.67 23.86 -28.69
N ASP A 59 23.64 22.68 -29.30
CA ASP A 59 22.88 22.37 -30.52
C ASP A 59 21.36 22.36 -30.30
N LYS A 60 20.90 22.13 -29.07
CA LYS A 60 19.48 21.91 -28.75
C LYS A 60 18.75 23.15 -28.22
N GLY A 61 19.42 24.29 -28.10
CA GLY A 61 18.82 25.56 -27.71
C GLY A 61 19.60 26.30 -26.62
N THR A 62 18.97 27.33 -26.04
CA THR A 62 19.64 28.19 -25.05
C THR A 62 19.76 27.51 -23.69
N PHE A 63 20.92 27.69 -23.03
CA PHE A 63 21.15 27.20 -21.67
C PHE A 63 20.07 27.68 -20.69
N HIS A 64 19.70 28.96 -20.79
CA HIS A 64 18.68 29.56 -19.94
C HIS A 64 17.31 28.90 -20.13
N GLY A 65 16.84 28.75 -21.39
CA GLY A 65 15.54 28.13 -21.67
C GLY A 65 15.46 26.67 -21.20
N TYR A 66 16.54 25.91 -21.42
CA TYR A 66 16.65 24.53 -20.92
C TYR A 66 16.61 24.47 -19.39
N THR A 67 17.40 25.31 -18.72
CA THR A 67 17.51 25.35 -17.26
C THR A 67 16.19 25.71 -16.58
N ILE A 68 15.43 26.65 -17.15
CA ILE A 68 14.11 27.06 -16.60
C ILE A 68 13.14 25.88 -16.53
N ASN A 69 13.02 25.14 -17.64
CA ASN A 69 12.08 24.03 -17.72
C ASN A 69 12.49 22.90 -16.78
N LEU A 70 13.80 22.59 -16.74
CA LEU A 70 14.33 21.57 -15.85
C LEU A 70 14.12 21.94 -14.38
N LEU A 71 14.46 23.18 -14.00
CA LEU A 71 14.35 23.66 -12.63
C LEU A 71 12.91 23.62 -12.12
N ARG A 72 11.97 24.18 -12.90
CA ARG A 72 10.54 24.13 -12.56
C ARG A 72 10.05 22.68 -12.48
N GLY A 73 10.41 21.84 -13.44
CA GLY A 73 9.99 20.43 -13.46
C GLY A 73 10.51 19.64 -12.26
N ARG A 74 11.78 19.83 -11.88
CA ARG A 74 12.39 19.18 -10.72
C ARG A 74 11.73 19.61 -9.41
N MET A 75 11.48 20.90 -9.23
CA MET A 75 10.75 21.43 -8.06
C MET A 75 9.31 20.91 -8.02
N LEU A 76 8.60 20.88 -9.14
CA LEU A 76 7.22 20.37 -9.21
C LEU A 76 7.15 18.88 -8.86
N ASN A 77 8.09 18.07 -9.37
CA ASN A 77 8.17 16.65 -9.03
C ASN A 77 8.42 16.45 -7.53
N TYR A 78 9.30 17.25 -6.93
CA TYR A 78 9.54 17.23 -5.49
C TYR A 78 8.25 17.50 -4.70
N ILE A 79 7.49 18.53 -5.08
CA ILE A 79 6.23 18.88 -4.43
C ILE A 79 5.23 17.73 -4.51
N ASN A 80 5.04 17.17 -5.70
CA ASN A 80 4.09 16.09 -5.90
C ASN A 80 4.44 14.81 -5.12
N ASP A 81 5.73 14.58 -4.85
CA ASP A 81 6.20 13.38 -4.16
C ASP A 81 6.31 13.54 -2.64
N ASN A 82 6.57 14.75 -2.12
CA ASN A 82 6.95 14.97 -0.72
C ASN A 82 6.03 15.90 0.07
N VAL A 83 5.25 16.77 -0.59
CA VAL A 83 4.36 17.72 0.11
C VAL A 83 3.00 17.09 0.42
N LYS A 84 2.57 16.12 -0.39
CA LYS A 84 1.30 15.43 -0.17
C LYS A 84 1.47 14.37 0.91
N VAL A 85 0.61 14.42 1.94
CA VAL A 85 0.60 13.41 3.01
C VAL A 85 0.43 11.99 2.45
N ILE A 86 -0.37 11.86 1.39
CA ILE A 86 -0.49 10.62 0.62
C ILE A 86 0.24 10.79 -0.71
N ARG A 87 1.29 10.00 -0.92
CA ARG A 87 2.03 10.00 -2.18
C ARG A 87 1.19 9.39 -3.30
N ILE A 88 1.02 10.14 -4.38
CA ILE A 88 0.28 9.71 -5.57
C ILE A 88 1.29 9.52 -6.72
N PRO A 89 1.33 8.35 -7.37
CA PRO A 89 2.19 8.13 -8.54
C PRO A 89 1.94 9.19 -9.64
N GLN A 90 3.03 9.70 -10.23
CA GLN A 90 2.97 10.78 -11.24
C GLN A 90 2.07 10.46 -12.45
N SER A 91 1.98 9.19 -12.86
CA SER A 91 1.09 8.75 -13.94
C SER A 91 -0.39 9.04 -13.67
N GLN A 92 -0.79 9.07 -12.39
CA GLN A 92 -2.15 9.37 -11.95
C GLN A 92 -2.40 10.88 -11.76
N LEU A 93 -1.35 11.71 -11.77
CA LEU A 93 -1.47 13.16 -11.71
C LEU A 93 -1.65 13.79 -13.11
N ASN A 94 -1.09 13.17 -14.14
CA ASN A 94 -1.06 13.69 -15.51
C ASN A 94 -2.37 13.49 -16.31
N VAL A 95 -3.38 12.82 -15.74
CA VAL A 95 -4.65 12.52 -16.44
C VAL A 95 -5.59 13.74 -16.55
N ASN A 96 -5.34 14.84 -15.84
CA ASN A 96 -6.32 15.93 -15.71
C ASN A 96 -5.78 17.29 -16.24
N HIS A 97 -5.50 17.37 -17.55
CA HIS A 97 -5.37 18.64 -18.27
C HIS A 97 -6.72 19.09 -18.87
N THR A 98 -7.79 19.12 -18.08
CA THR A 98 -8.97 19.95 -18.40
C THR A 98 -9.58 20.46 -17.11
N ASN A 99 -9.48 21.77 -16.94
CA ASN A 99 -10.22 22.61 -15.98
C ASN A 99 -9.91 22.46 -14.49
N HIS A 100 -9.49 23.60 -13.92
CA HIS A 100 -9.70 23.99 -12.53
C HIS A 100 -11.10 23.57 -12.06
N ASN A 101 -11.20 22.43 -11.40
CA ASN A 101 -12.38 22.03 -10.65
C ASN A 101 -11.92 21.83 -9.20
N PRO A 102 -12.45 22.57 -8.21
CA PRO A 102 -12.15 22.36 -6.80
C PRO A 102 -12.51 20.95 -6.30
N ASN A 103 -13.28 20.16 -7.07
CA ASN A 103 -13.63 18.77 -6.79
C ASN A 103 -12.73 17.74 -7.51
N ASN A 104 -11.46 18.09 -7.80
CA ASN A 104 -10.52 17.15 -8.42
C ASN A 104 -10.12 16.04 -7.41
N PRO A 105 -10.43 14.75 -7.67
CA PRO A 105 -10.24 13.64 -6.73
C PRO A 105 -8.77 13.34 -6.35
N THR A 106 -7.78 13.99 -6.98
CA THR A 106 -6.35 13.86 -6.65
C THR A 106 -5.86 14.76 -5.52
N SER A 107 -6.74 15.56 -4.91
CA SER A 107 -6.49 16.21 -3.62
C SER A 107 -7.50 15.65 -2.63
N VAL A 108 -7.16 14.53 -1.99
CA VAL A 108 -7.85 14.14 -0.75
C VAL A 108 -7.33 15.11 0.33
N PRO A 109 -8.13 16.09 0.79
CA PRO A 109 -7.69 16.98 1.85
C PRO A 109 -7.42 16.12 3.09
N THR A 110 -6.18 16.14 3.57
CA THR A 110 -5.84 15.48 4.83
C THR A 110 -6.13 16.45 5.96
N ILE A 111 -6.59 15.93 7.09
CA ILE A 111 -6.91 16.69 8.29
C ILE A 111 -5.95 16.25 9.39
N ASN A 112 -5.44 17.19 10.18
CA ASN A 112 -4.60 16.89 11.33
C ASN A 112 -5.49 16.37 12.47
N THR A 113 -5.23 15.17 12.96
CA THR A 113 -6.01 14.56 14.05
C THR A 113 -5.70 15.18 15.41
N SER A 114 -4.56 15.85 15.56
CA SER A 114 -4.08 16.42 16.83
C SER A 114 -4.44 17.88 17.02
N THR A 115 -5.04 18.54 16.01
CA THR A 115 -5.54 19.91 16.18
C THR A 115 -6.85 19.89 16.97
N PRO A 116 -6.99 20.73 18.01
CA PRO A 116 -8.26 20.88 18.73
C PRO A 116 -9.39 21.27 17.77
N ILE A 117 -10.58 20.70 17.96
CA ILE A 117 -11.74 20.98 17.10
C ILE A 117 -12.43 22.30 17.44
N SER A 118 -12.17 22.85 18.64
CA SER A 118 -12.73 24.09 19.14
C SER A 118 -11.64 24.97 19.75
N GLU A 119 -11.86 26.28 19.78
CA GLU A 119 -10.90 27.24 20.36
C GLU A 119 -10.89 27.19 21.90
N GLU A 120 -11.98 26.75 22.53
CA GLU A 120 -12.15 26.72 23.99
C GLU A 120 -11.89 25.33 24.61
N GLY A 121 -11.77 24.29 23.79
CA GLY A 121 -11.61 22.91 24.25
C GLY A 121 -10.30 22.29 23.80
N SER A 122 -9.80 21.31 24.55
CA SER A 122 -8.63 20.53 24.17
C SER A 122 -8.97 19.29 23.33
N THR A 123 -10.24 19.00 23.10
CA THR A 123 -10.69 17.81 22.38
C THR A 123 -10.22 17.88 20.93
N THR A 124 -9.50 16.87 20.49
CA THR A 124 -9.00 16.72 19.13
C THR A 124 -9.85 15.74 18.33
N ILE A 125 -9.73 15.76 17.00
CA ILE A 125 -10.39 14.74 16.16
C ILE A 125 -9.86 13.34 16.51
N GLY A 126 -8.59 13.23 16.87
CA GLY A 126 -7.97 11.99 17.33
C GLY A 126 -8.66 11.38 18.54
N ASP A 127 -9.10 12.21 19.50
CA ASP A 127 -9.80 11.75 20.71
C ASP A 127 -11.21 11.21 20.41
N MET A 128 -11.79 11.59 19.27
CA MET A 128 -13.12 11.15 18.83
C MET A 128 -13.08 9.89 17.95
N LEU A 129 -11.90 9.52 17.44
CA LEU A 129 -11.73 8.30 16.66
C LEU A 129 -11.68 7.11 17.60
N ALA A 130 -12.68 6.23 17.51
CA ALA A 130 -12.61 4.92 18.14
C ALA A 130 -11.43 4.14 17.55
N GLY A 131 -10.66 3.46 18.40
CA GLY A 131 -9.68 2.49 17.92
C GLY A 131 -10.38 1.35 17.18
N ASP A 132 -9.75 0.83 16.13
CA ASP A 132 -10.21 -0.40 15.44
C ASP A 132 -10.12 -1.63 16.37
N GLU A 133 -9.41 -1.49 17.49
CA GLU A 133 -9.53 -2.39 18.63
C GLU A 133 -10.87 -2.11 19.33
N VAL A 134 -11.95 -2.61 18.73
CA VAL A 134 -13.06 -3.08 19.54
C VAL A 134 -12.47 -4.11 20.50
N GLU A 135 -12.20 -3.69 21.73
CA GLU A 135 -12.25 -4.64 22.84
C GLU A 135 -13.61 -5.30 22.72
N ASP A 136 -13.61 -6.56 22.27
CA ASP A 136 -14.79 -7.33 21.94
C ASP A 136 -15.54 -7.55 23.26
N ASP A 137 -16.41 -6.59 23.63
CA ASP A 137 -17.31 -6.65 24.80
C ASP A 137 -18.16 -7.94 24.82
N ASN A 138 -18.14 -8.70 23.71
CA ASN A 138 -18.70 -10.02 23.54
C ASN A 138 -17.78 -11.16 24.01
N ASP A 139 -16.86 -10.92 24.95
CA ASP A 139 -16.09 -11.99 25.59
C ASP A 139 -17.04 -13.09 26.12
N ASP A 140 -18.24 -12.73 26.60
CA ASP A 140 -19.30 -13.67 26.97
C ASP A 140 -19.84 -14.49 25.78
N GLU A 141 -20.07 -13.88 24.62
CA GLU A 141 -20.54 -14.60 23.43
C GLU A 141 -19.47 -15.55 22.88
N LYS A 142 -18.22 -15.07 22.81
CA LYS A 142 -17.06 -15.87 22.43
C LYS A 142 -16.88 -17.06 23.38
N GLN A 143 -16.99 -16.85 24.69
CA GLN A 143 -16.91 -17.93 25.68
C GLN A 143 -18.07 -18.93 25.55
N ARG A 144 -19.29 -18.47 25.23
CA ARG A 144 -20.43 -19.36 24.93
C ARG A 144 -20.17 -20.21 23.69
N ILE A 145 -19.66 -19.62 22.61
CA ILE A 145 -19.33 -20.32 21.37
C ILE A 145 -18.20 -21.33 21.62
N LEU A 146 -17.13 -20.94 22.31
CA LEU A 146 -16.03 -21.82 22.66
C LEU A 146 -16.48 -22.98 23.56
N THR A 147 -17.36 -22.73 24.52
CA THR A 147 -17.92 -23.77 25.39
C THR A 147 -18.75 -24.76 24.59
N ARG A 148 -19.61 -24.28 23.69
CA ARG A 148 -20.42 -25.13 22.80
C ARG A 148 -19.55 -25.94 21.82
N LEU A 149 -18.47 -25.34 21.31
CA LEU A 149 -17.52 -26.02 20.43
C LEU A 149 -16.80 -27.15 21.17
N LYS A 150 -16.30 -26.89 22.38
CA LYS A 150 -15.67 -27.91 23.23
C LYS A 150 -16.61 -29.08 23.52
N GLN A 151 -17.88 -28.80 23.83
CA GLN A 151 -18.90 -29.84 24.05
C GLN A 151 -19.22 -30.64 22.78
N SER A 152 -19.26 -30.00 21.62
CA SER A 152 -19.54 -30.69 20.35
C SER A 152 -18.34 -31.53 19.92
N LEU A 153 -17.12 -31.04 20.11
CA LEU A 153 -15.89 -31.77 19.88
C LEU A 153 -15.76 -32.98 20.80
N SER A 154 -16.15 -32.88 22.08
CA SER A 154 -16.07 -34.01 23.02
C SER A 154 -17.00 -35.18 22.68
N LYS A 155 -18.10 -34.94 21.94
CA LYS A 155 -18.99 -35.99 21.41
C LYS A 155 -18.40 -36.75 20.22
N LEU A 156 -17.38 -36.20 19.55
CA LEU A 156 -16.72 -36.86 18.43
C LEU A 156 -15.78 -37.97 18.90
N LYS A 157 -15.60 -38.99 18.05
CA LYS A 157 -14.59 -40.05 18.28
C LYS A 157 -13.19 -39.43 18.34
N GLN A 158 -12.27 -40.02 19.12
CA GLN A 158 -10.89 -39.54 19.26
C GLN A 158 -10.17 -39.36 17.91
N SER A 159 -10.32 -40.32 16.99
CA SER A 159 -9.72 -40.21 15.64
C SER A 159 -10.25 -39.01 14.85
N HIS A 160 -11.50 -38.62 15.06
CA HIS A 160 -12.09 -37.45 14.39
C HIS A 160 -11.64 -36.13 15.02
N GLN A 161 -11.47 -36.08 16.34
CA GLN A 161 -10.89 -34.92 17.03
C GLN A 161 -9.45 -34.67 16.55
N GLN A 162 -8.66 -35.74 16.41
CA GLN A 162 -7.30 -35.66 15.89
C GLN A 162 -7.24 -35.11 14.46
N ILE A 163 -8.15 -35.52 13.58
CA ILE A 163 -8.23 -34.99 12.21
C ILE A 163 -8.56 -33.50 12.20
N ILE A 164 -9.45 -33.03 13.09
CA ILE A 164 -9.78 -31.60 13.21
C ILE A 164 -8.61 -30.79 13.77
N MET A 165 -7.93 -31.30 14.80
CA MET A 165 -6.75 -30.67 15.36
C MET A 165 -5.67 -30.51 14.28
N MET A 166 -5.36 -31.60 13.57
CA MET A 166 -4.37 -31.58 12.49
C MET A 166 -4.75 -30.62 11.37
N ARG A 167 -6.05 -30.46 11.07
CA ARG A 167 -6.50 -29.59 9.97
C ARG A 167 -6.54 -28.11 10.34
N TYR A 168 -7.05 -27.77 11.52
CA TYR A 168 -7.39 -26.39 11.89
C TYR A 168 -6.46 -25.76 12.93
N VAL A 169 -5.64 -26.57 13.62
CA VAL A 169 -4.63 -26.09 14.57
C VAL A 169 -3.22 -26.29 14.01
N ASP A 170 -2.93 -27.50 13.50
CA ASP A 170 -1.62 -27.78 12.89
C ASP A 170 -1.53 -27.36 11.41
N GLU A 171 -2.61 -26.81 10.83
CA GLU A 171 -2.73 -26.35 9.43
C GLU A 171 -2.34 -27.39 8.36
N LEU A 172 -2.41 -28.69 8.67
CA LEU A 172 -2.04 -29.75 7.74
C LEU A 172 -3.09 -29.92 6.64
N ASN A 173 -2.61 -30.15 5.42
CA ASN A 173 -3.47 -30.44 4.28
C ASN A 173 -3.97 -31.92 4.30
N VAL A 174 -4.98 -32.23 3.51
CA VAL A 174 -5.60 -33.58 3.47
C VAL A 174 -4.57 -34.68 3.14
N GLU A 175 -3.54 -34.34 2.37
CA GLU A 175 -2.48 -35.26 1.96
C GLU A 175 -1.54 -35.58 3.11
N GLN A 176 -1.10 -34.56 3.84
CA GLN A 176 -0.25 -34.67 5.01
C GLN A 176 -0.97 -35.38 6.16
N ILE A 177 -2.27 -35.12 6.34
CA ILE A 177 -3.09 -35.84 7.33
C ILE A 177 -3.21 -37.32 6.95
N ALA A 178 -3.42 -37.63 5.67
CA ALA A 178 -3.51 -38.99 5.16
C ALA A 178 -2.20 -39.76 5.37
N GLU A 179 -1.06 -39.12 5.09
CA GLU A 179 0.27 -39.66 5.32
C GLU A 179 0.53 -39.93 6.82
N LYS A 180 0.21 -38.96 7.69
CA LYS A 180 0.40 -39.06 9.15
C LYS A 180 -0.49 -40.12 9.81
N LEU A 181 -1.67 -40.39 9.24
CA LEU A 181 -2.61 -41.39 9.73
C LEU A 181 -2.51 -42.74 9.01
N GLY A 182 -1.70 -42.86 7.95
CA GLY A 182 -1.56 -44.09 7.16
C GLY A 182 -2.85 -44.51 6.43
N ILE A 183 -3.72 -43.56 6.08
CA ILE A 183 -5.01 -43.81 5.40
C ILE A 183 -5.07 -43.05 4.06
N SER A 184 -6.07 -43.35 3.23
CA SER A 184 -6.18 -42.69 1.91
C SER A 184 -6.65 -41.23 2.03
N LYS A 185 -6.18 -40.37 1.11
CA LYS A 185 -6.62 -38.96 0.98
C LYS A 185 -8.15 -38.84 0.90
N GLN A 186 -8.79 -39.79 0.20
CA GLN A 186 -10.24 -39.84 0.06
C GLN A 186 -10.95 -40.19 1.38
N ALA A 187 -10.37 -41.09 2.19
CA ALA A 187 -10.90 -41.43 3.51
C ALA A 187 -10.83 -40.23 4.47
N VAL A 188 -9.71 -39.50 4.50
CA VAL A 188 -9.57 -38.27 5.28
C VAL A 188 -10.59 -37.21 4.84
N SER A 189 -10.77 -37.04 3.53
CA SER A 189 -11.75 -36.10 2.97
C SER A 189 -13.18 -36.43 3.39
N GLN A 190 -13.58 -37.70 3.30
CA GLN A 190 -14.90 -38.16 3.74
C GLN A 190 -15.09 -38.00 5.24
N GLN A 191 -14.07 -38.32 6.05
CA GLN A 191 -14.12 -38.14 7.50
C GLN A 191 -14.29 -36.66 7.87
N LEU A 192 -13.55 -35.75 7.24
CA LEU A 192 -13.71 -34.30 7.43
C LEU A 192 -15.14 -33.83 7.09
N GLN A 193 -15.73 -34.33 6.01
CA GLN A 193 -17.12 -33.99 5.65
C GLN A 193 -18.12 -34.49 6.70
N VAL A 194 -17.97 -35.73 7.17
CA VAL A 194 -18.82 -36.31 8.23
C VAL A 194 -18.67 -35.53 9.54
N ILE A 195 -17.45 -35.14 9.89
CA ILE A 195 -17.16 -34.33 11.08
C ILE A 195 -17.83 -32.97 10.98
N MET A 196 -17.60 -32.24 9.88
CA MET A 196 -18.18 -30.90 9.69
C MET A 196 -19.71 -30.94 9.65
N LYS A 197 -20.32 -31.98 9.06
CA LYS A 197 -21.77 -32.15 9.10
C LYS A 197 -22.30 -32.33 10.52
N LYS A 198 -21.61 -33.11 11.35
CA LYS A 198 -21.99 -33.30 12.76
C LYS A 198 -21.84 -32.02 13.58
N LEU A 199 -20.71 -31.32 13.43
CA LEU A 199 -20.49 -30.05 14.11
C LEU A 199 -21.51 -28.99 13.67
N LYS A 200 -21.82 -28.88 12.38
CA LYS A 200 -22.86 -27.95 11.90
C LYS A 200 -24.26 -28.25 12.44
N ASN A 201 -24.64 -29.53 12.48
CA ASN A 201 -25.92 -29.95 13.05
C ASN A 201 -26.00 -29.61 14.55
N ASP A 202 -24.93 -29.83 15.31
CA ASP A 202 -24.86 -29.48 16.74
C ASP A 202 -24.94 -27.96 16.98
N PHE A 203 -24.51 -27.15 16.00
CA PHE A 203 -24.59 -25.70 16.02
C PHE A 203 -25.90 -25.12 15.45
N GLY A 204 -26.76 -25.95 14.84
CA GLY A 204 -28.02 -25.50 14.22
C GLY A 204 -27.83 -24.73 12.90
N VAL A 205 -26.69 -24.88 12.25
CA VAL A 205 -26.38 -24.21 10.98
C VAL A 205 -26.94 -25.06 9.83
N ASN A 206 -28.05 -24.64 9.24
CA ASN A 206 -28.68 -25.32 8.09
C ASN A 206 -27.78 -25.27 6.84
N ASP A 207 -27.67 -26.40 6.15
CA ASP A 207 -26.63 -26.75 5.15
C ASP A 207 -26.75 -26.03 3.79
N ASP A 208 -27.70 -25.10 3.63
CA ASP A 208 -28.04 -24.47 2.35
C ASP A 208 -27.11 -23.30 2.00
N ASN A 209 -26.56 -22.58 2.99
CA ASN A 209 -25.67 -21.43 2.75
C ASN A 209 -24.19 -21.83 2.53
N TYR A 210 -23.81 -23.05 2.94
CA TYR A 210 -22.42 -23.52 2.84
C TYR A 210 -22.10 -24.13 1.47
N LYS A 211 -23.12 -24.63 0.75
CA LYS A 211 -22.97 -25.15 -0.62
C LYS A 211 -22.76 -24.02 -1.63
N SER A 212 -23.33 -22.84 -1.41
CA SER A 212 -23.05 -21.62 -2.15
C SER A 212 -21.60 -21.19 -1.97
N GLU A 213 -21.10 -21.09 -0.73
CA GLU A 213 -19.71 -20.69 -0.45
C GLU A 213 -18.67 -21.69 -0.98
N ILE A 214 -18.92 -23.01 -0.90
CA ILE A 214 -18.03 -24.04 -1.49
C ILE A 214 -18.05 -23.98 -3.03
N ARG A 215 -19.19 -23.68 -3.66
CA ARG A 215 -19.25 -23.45 -5.11
C ARG A 215 -18.43 -22.21 -5.47
N ILE A 216 -18.60 -21.12 -4.74
CA ILE A 216 -17.90 -19.85 -4.93
C ILE A 216 -16.38 -20.03 -4.76
N THR A 217 -15.90 -20.71 -3.70
CA THR A 217 -14.44 -20.94 -3.51
C THR A 217 -13.84 -21.87 -4.56
N LYS A 218 -14.56 -22.89 -5.04
CA LYS A 218 -14.10 -23.73 -6.16
C LYS A 218 -14.08 -22.97 -7.48
N GLU A 219 -14.98 -22.03 -7.69
CA GLU A 219 -15.04 -21.15 -8.86
C GLU A 219 -13.91 -20.12 -8.84
N TYR A 220 -13.60 -19.54 -7.67
CA TYR A 220 -12.46 -18.64 -7.47
C TYR A 220 -11.13 -19.34 -7.71
N GLN A 221 -10.89 -20.52 -7.12
CA GLN A 221 -9.64 -21.24 -7.35
C GLN A 221 -9.47 -21.64 -8.82
N ASN A 222 -10.53 -22.11 -9.50
CA ASN A 222 -10.45 -22.44 -10.93
C ASN A 222 -10.20 -21.22 -11.84
N ASN A 223 -10.73 -20.04 -11.47
CA ASN A 223 -10.53 -18.82 -12.24
C ASN A 223 -9.15 -18.19 -12.00
N GLU A 224 -8.59 -18.32 -10.79
CA GLU A 224 -7.21 -17.93 -10.49
C GLU A 224 -6.19 -18.73 -11.32
N TYR A 225 -6.30 -20.08 -11.33
CA TYR A 225 -5.38 -20.93 -12.10
C TYR A 225 -5.48 -20.71 -13.63
N LYS A 226 -6.65 -20.32 -14.15
CA LYS A 226 -6.82 -19.96 -15.56
C LYS A 226 -6.19 -18.60 -15.90
N ASN A 227 -6.21 -17.64 -14.98
CA ASN A 227 -5.56 -16.34 -15.18
C ASN A 227 -4.03 -16.48 -15.14
N TYR A 228 -3.46 -17.25 -14.21
CA TYR A 228 -2.01 -17.47 -14.17
C TYR A 228 -1.47 -18.16 -15.43
N LYS A 229 -2.19 -19.13 -16.01
CA LYS A 229 -1.80 -19.76 -17.28
C LYS A 229 -1.89 -18.83 -18.50
N LYS A 230 -2.73 -17.79 -18.48
CA LYS A 230 -2.78 -16.78 -19.55
C LYS A 230 -1.57 -15.83 -19.50
N TYR A 231 -1.11 -15.46 -18.31
CA TYR A 231 0.07 -14.61 -18.14
C TYR A 231 1.39 -15.28 -18.57
N ASP A 232 1.47 -16.61 -18.49
CA ASP A 232 2.65 -17.38 -18.89
C ASP A 232 2.70 -17.68 -20.40
N GLN A 233 1.55 -17.57 -21.10
CA GLN A 233 1.47 -17.75 -22.56
C GLN A 233 1.57 -16.46 -23.36
N SER A 234 1.41 -15.29 -22.72
CA SER A 234 1.59 -13.97 -23.35
C SER A 234 3.00 -13.38 -23.21
N ASN A 235 3.92 -14.10 -22.56
CA ASN A 235 5.32 -13.71 -22.37
C ASN A 235 6.31 -14.66 -23.08
N LYS A 236 5.88 -15.33 -24.14
CA LYS A 236 6.74 -16.08 -25.08
C LYS A 236 6.62 -15.56 -26.49
#